data_AF-A0A1Y1QT98-F1
#
_entry.id   AF-A0A1Y1QT98-F1
#
_cell.length_a   1.000
_cell.length_b   1.000
_cell.length_c   1.000
_cell.angle_alpha   90.00
_cell.angle_beta   90.00
_cell.angle_gamma   90.00
#
_symmetry.space_group_name_H-M   'P 1'
#
loop_
_entity.id
_entity.type
_entity.pdbx_description
1 polymer ?
#
loop_
_entity_poly.entity_id
_entity_poly.type
_entity_poly.pdbx_seq_one_letter_code
_entity_poly.pdbx_strand_id
1 'polypeptide(L)' 'MSNLTITVDEAVLKQARMRALEEGTSVNALLRDYLERYISKGQQYRQATNNILAIAKRSTAASQGRRWTRDELYER' A
#
# COMPACT_ATOMS: atom_id res chain seq x y z
N MET A 1 -3.62 9.54 20.46
CA MET A 1 -4.76 9.57 19.52
C MET A 1 -4.98 11.02 19.10
N SER A 2 -5.17 11.27 17.80
CA SER A 2 -5.54 12.58 17.27
C SER A 2 -7.02 12.58 16.88
N ASN A 3 -7.70 13.71 17.05
CA ASN A 3 -9.10 13.87 16.68
C ASN A 3 -9.20 14.58 15.32
N LEU A 4 -10.05 14.06 14.43
CA LEU A 4 -10.36 14.65 13.13
C LEU A 4 -11.82 15.14 13.15
N THR A 5 -12.03 16.43 12.87
CA THR A 5 -13.36 17.00 12.65
C THR A 5 -13.48 17.40 11.20
N ILE A 6 -14.53 16.92 10.52
CA ILE A 6 -14.84 17.26 9.14
C ILE A 6 -16.30 17.69 9.04
N THR A 7 -16.58 18.65 8.17
CA THR A 7 -17.95 19.04 7.82
C THR A 7 -18.38 18.24 6.60
N VAL A 8 -19.50 17.55 6.71
CA VAL A 8 -20.12 16.78 5.64
C VAL A 8 -21.62 17.03 5.66
N ASP A 9 -22.27 16.81 4.52
CA ASP A 9 -23.72 16.89 4.42
C ASP A 9 -24.38 15.91 5.40
N GLU A 10 -25.43 16.38 6.10
CA GLU A 10 -26.10 15.60 7.14
C GLU A 10 -26.77 14.34 6.58
N ALA A 11 -27.39 14.43 5.38
CA ALA A 11 -28.03 13.29 4.75
C ALA A 11 -26.99 12.22 4.37
N VAL A 12 -25.82 12.65 3.88
CA VAL A 12 -24.70 11.75 3.58
C VAL A 12 -24.19 11.06 4.86
N LEU A 13 -23.98 11.82 5.94
CA LEU A 13 -23.51 11.25 7.20
C LEU A 13 -24.50 10.23 7.78
N LYS A 14 -25.81 10.51 7.69
CA LYS A 14 -26.86 9.62 8.14
C LYS A 14 -26.86 8.30 7.34
N GLN A 15 -26.80 8.38 6.02
CA GLN A 15 -26.72 7.19 5.16
C GLN A 15 -25.46 6.37 5.43
N ALA A 16 -24.30 7.02 5.57
CA ALA A 16 -23.05 6.35 5.88
C ALA A 16 -23.11 5.60 7.22
N ARG A 17 -23.76 6.17 8.24
CA ARG A 17 -23.95 5.52 9.54
C ARG A 17 -24.86 4.29 9.46
N MET A 18 -25.98 4.39 8.73
CA MET A 18 -26.88 3.25 8.56
C MET A 18 -26.18 2.09 7.85
N ARG A 19 -25.49 2.39 6.74
CA ARG A 19 -24.72 1.39 6.00
C ARG A 19 -23.60 0.78 6.83
N ALA A 20 -22.85 1.60 7.56
CA ALA A 20 -21.79 1.10 8.44
C ALA A 20 -22.36 0.14 9.50
N LEU A 21 -23.55 0.43 10.05
CA LEU A 21 -24.21 -0.44 11.01
C LEU A 21 -24.63 -1.78 10.37
N GLU A 22 -25.19 -1.74 9.16
CA GLU A 22 -25.54 -2.95 8.38
C GLU A 22 -24.31 -3.84 8.12
N GLU A 23 -23.15 -3.22 7.87
CA GLU A 23 -21.86 -3.88 7.66
C GLU A 23 -21.14 -4.25 8.98
N GLY A 24 -21.75 -4.01 10.16
CA GLY A 24 -21.16 -4.31 11.46
C GLY A 24 -19.94 -3.45 11.82
N THR A 25 -19.82 -2.26 11.24
CA THR A 25 -18.71 -1.33 11.41
C THR A 25 -19.21 0.06 11.84
N SER A 26 -18.32 1.06 11.85
CA SER A 26 -18.67 2.46 12.11
C SER A 26 -18.01 3.38 11.10
N VAL A 27 -18.60 4.56 10.90
CA VAL A 27 -18.00 5.61 10.04
C VAL A 27 -16.59 5.97 10.50
N ASN A 28 -16.32 5.96 11.81
CA ASN A 28 -14.98 6.23 12.35
C ASN A 28 -13.98 5.12 12.00
N ALA A 29 -14.42 3.85 12.04
CA ALA A 29 -13.58 2.73 11.62
C ALA A 29 -13.28 2.79 10.11
N LEU A 30 -14.29 3.10 9.30
CA LEU A 30 -14.13 3.28 7.85
C LEU A 30 -13.18 4.43 7.51
N LEU A 31 -13.32 5.59 8.15
CA LEU A 31 -12.42 6.72 7.95
C LEU A 31 -10.98 6.41 8.38
N ARG A 32 -10.80 5.67 9.46
CA ARG A 32 -9.47 5.22 9.91
C ARG A 32 -8.81 4.33 8.86
N ASP A 33 -9.48 3.25 8.46
CA ASP A 33 -8.95 2.31 7.45
C ASP A 33 -8.71 3.02 6.11
N TYR A 34 -9.60 3.95 5.72
CA TYR A 34 -9.38 4.76 4.53
C TYR A 34 -8.11 5.62 4.62
N LEU A 35 -7.89 6.31 5.74
CA LEU A 35 -6.69 7.13 5.93
C LEU A 35 -5.42 6.27 5.93
N GLU A 36 -5.44 5.10 6.56
CA GLU A 36 -4.34 4.13 6.54
C GLU A 36 -4.02 3.63 5.12
N ARG A 37 -5.05 3.32 4.34
CA ARG A 37 -4.88 2.94 2.92
C ARG A 37 -4.42 4.10 2.06
N TYR A 38 -4.93 5.31 2.33
CA TYR A 38 -4.57 6.52 1.61
C TYR A 38 -3.08 6.82 1.76
N ILE A 39 -2.53 6.71 2.98
CA ILE A 39 -1.08 6.86 3.19
C ILE A 39 -0.28 5.69 2.62
N SER A 40 -0.87 4.49 2.56
CA SER A 40 -0.21 3.29 2.03
C SER A 40 -0.11 3.30 0.50
N LYS A 41 -1.04 3.97 -0.20
CA LYS A 41 -1.00 4.23 -1.66
C LYS A 41 0.19 5.12 -2.00
N GLY A 42 1.36 4.50 -2.14
CA GLY A 42 2.62 5.15 -2.47
C GLY A 42 3.77 4.67 -1.59
N GLN A 43 3.50 4.26 -0.35
CA GLN A 43 4.51 3.67 0.52
C GLN A 43 4.90 2.27 0.08
N GLN A 44 3.96 1.46 -0.42
CA GLN A 44 4.27 0.11 -0.89
C GLN A 44 5.29 0.11 -2.03
N TYR A 45 5.09 0.97 -3.04
CA TYR A 45 6.05 1.13 -4.14
C TYR A 45 7.38 1.69 -3.65
N ARG A 46 7.37 2.76 -2.83
CA ARG A 46 8.61 3.31 -2.26
C ARG A 46 9.37 2.30 -1.41
N GLN A 47 8.67 1.51 -0.61
CA GLN A 47 9.26 0.46 0.22
C GLN A 47 9.88 -0.64 -0.65
N ALA A 48 9.16 -1.10 -1.69
CA ALA A 48 9.68 -2.07 -2.65
C ALA A 48 10.93 -1.53 -3.37
N THR A 49 10.89 -0.29 -3.85
CA THR A 49 12.04 0.39 -4.47
C THR A 49 13.21 0.49 -3.50
N ASN A 50 12.97 0.93 -2.26
CA ASN A 50 14.01 1.04 -1.24
C ASN A 50 14.65 -0.33 -0.91
N ASN A 51 13.85 -1.39 -0.84
CA ASN A 51 14.35 -2.74 -0.60
C ASN A 51 15.24 -3.22 -1.76
N ILE A 52 14.82 -3.01 -3.02
CA ILE A 52 15.63 -3.35 -4.20
C ILE A 52 16.95 -2.57 -4.18
N LEU A 53 16.90 -1.25 -3.92
CA LEU A 53 18.09 -0.41 -3.85
C LEU A 53 19.04 -0.84 -2.71
N ALA A 54 18.48 -1.24 -1.57
CA ALA A 54 19.28 -1.73 -0.44
C ALA A 54 19.99 -3.05 -0.78
N ILE A 55 19.33 -3.98 -1.47
CA ILE A 55 19.92 -5.23 -1.96
C ILE A 55 21.00 -4.93 -2.99
N ALA A 56 20.71 -4.07 -3.98
CA ALA A 56 21.65 -3.70 -5.03
C ALA A 56 22.94 -3.07 -4.46
N LYS A 57 22.82 -2.18 -3.46
CA LYS A 57 23.99 -1.57 -2.79
C LYS A 57 24.86 -2.56 -2.03
N ARG A 58 24.29 -3.66 -1.52
CA ARG A 58 25.04 -4.69 -0.77
C ARG A 58 25.53 -5.82 -1.67
N SER A 59 25.00 -5.92 -2.88
CA SER A 59 25.34 -6.98 -3.83
C SER A 59 26.75 -6.79 -4.36
N THR A 60 27.53 -7.87 -4.33
CA THR A 60 28.78 -8.01 -5.07
C THR A 60 28.59 -8.78 -6.38
N ALA A 61 27.35 -9.19 -6.68
CA ALA A 61 27.04 -9.95 -7.88
C ALA A 61 27.24 -9.08 -9.13
N ALA A 62 28.04 -9.57 -10.06
CA ALA A 62 28.28 -8.97 -11.36
C ALA A 62 28.28 -10.07 -12.40
N SER A 63 27.72 -9.81 -13.59
CA SER A 63 27.76 -10.77 -14.68
C SER A 63 29.16 -10.95 -15.26
N GLN A 64 30.12 -10.08 -14.91
CA GLN A 64 31.48 -10.07 -15.44
C GLN A 64 31.51 -10.10 -16.98
N GLY A 65 30.53 -9.44 -17.62
CA GLY A 65 30.37 -9.42 -19.08
C GLY A 65 29.69 -10.65 -19.68
N ARG A 66 29.37 -11.67 -18.88
CA ARG A 66 28.60 -12.84 -19.34
C ARG A 66 27.20 -12.43 -19.77
N ARG A 67 26.81 -12.89 -20.95
CA ARG A 67 25.43 -12.83 -21.44
C ARG A 67 24.87 -14.25 -21.43
N TRP A 68 23.61 -14.37 -21.08
CA TRP A 68 22.89 -15.63 -21.13
C TRP A 68 21.85 -15.58 -22.23
N THR A 69 21.66 -16.69 -22.93
CA THR A 69 20.49 -16.88 -23.77
C THR A 69 19.30 -17.24 -22.88
N ARG A 70 18.09 -17.06 -23.42
CA ARG A 70 16.85 -17.43 -22.71
C ARG A 70 16.87 -18.92 -22.34
N ASP A 71 17.29 -19.77 -23.27
CA ASP A 71 17.28 -21.23 -23.11
C ASP A 71 18.27 -21.69 -22.02
N GLU A 72 19.46 -21.06 -21.93
CA GLU A 72 20.45 -21.32 -20.87
C GLU A 72 19.95 -21.04 -19.44
N LEU A 73 18.92 -20.20 -19.29
CA LEU A 73 18.34 -19.87 -17.99
C LEU A 73 17.20 -20.80 -17.58
N TYR A 74 16.61 -21.56 -18.52
CA TYR A 74 15.50 -22.47 -18.25
C TYR A 74 15.94 -23.89 -17.86
N GLU A 75 17.16 -24.30 -18.19
CA GLU A 75 17.69 -25.64 -17.87
C GLU A 75 18.22 -25.79 -16.42
N ARG A 76 17.87 -24.87 -15.51
CA ARG A 76 18.32 -24.92 -14.11
C ARG A 76 17.19 -25.15 -13.13
#